data_AF-W0I3L9-F1
#
_entry.id   AF-W0I3L9-F1
#
_cell.length_a   1.000
_cell.length_b   1.000
_cell.length_c   1.000
_cell.angle_alpha   90.00
_cell.angle_beta   90.00
_cell.angle_gamma   90.00
#
_symmetry.space_group_name_H-M   'P 1'
#
loop_
_entity.id
_entity.type
_entity.pdbx_description
1 polymer ?
#
loop_
_entity_poly.entity_id
_entity_poly.type
_entity_poly.pdbx_seq_one_letter_code
_entity_poly.pdbx_strand_id
1 'polypeptide(L)'
;MAVEPIPVFLNGELWWRVAIIPRSGSGLAKIAFVNAETKEVKIFESEEDVRAFLLYGQVGAKVQEISGIVKGIYSYIKDGNTHWIILVGNQTIYLSANELSDELIYKVLILKEGDKVMIKLSEERIVEIEVKEG
;
A
#
# COMPACT_ATOMS: atom_id res chain seq x y z
N MET A 1 1.66 33.66 3.70
CA MET A 1 2.84 32.99 3.11
C MET A 1 2.32 31.83 2.28
N ALA A 2 2.67 31.74 1.00
CA ALA A 2 2.27 30.61 0.16
C ALA A 2 3.24 29.45 0.44
N VAL A 3 2.71 28.27 0.73
CA VAL A 3 3.52 27.06 0.86
C VAL A 3 3.72 26.51 -0.55
N GLU A 4 4.97 26.30 -0.95
CA GLU A 4 5.26 25.72 -2.25
C GLU A 4 4.80 24.26 -2.32
N PRO A 5 4.12 23.85 -3.40
CA PRO A 5 3.72 22.46 -3.59
C PRO A 5 4.93 21.53 -3.70
N ILE A 6 4.86 20.38 -3.04
CA ILE A 6 5.90 19.34 -3.12
C ILE A 6 5.49 18.30 -4.17
N PRO A 7 6.32 17.99 -5.17
CA PRO A 7 6.01 16.95 -6.15
C PRO A 7 6.14 15.56 -5.52
N VAL A 8 5.18 14.69 -5.80
CA VAL A 8 5.13 13.29 -5.35
C VAL A 8 4.72 12.42 -6.53
N PHE A 9 5.44 11.33 -6.77
CA PHE A 9 5.09 10.36 -7.82
C PHE A 9 4.40 9.15 -7.19
N LEU A 10 3.17 8.87 -7.63
CA LEU A 10 2.38 7.72 -7.19
C LEU A 10 1.96 6.93 -8.43
N ASN A 11 2.34 5.66 -8.51
CA ASN A 11 2.06 4.78 -9.66
C ASN A 11 2.46 5.39 -11.03
N GLY A 12 3.55 6.17 -11.05
CA GLY A 12 4.03 6.86 -12.26
C GLY A 12 3.34 8.19 -12.57
N GLU A 13 2.31 8.57 -11.82
CA GLU A 13 1.60 9.85 -11.99
C GLU A 13 2.18 10.92 -11.06
N LEU A 14 2.27 12.16 -11.56
CA LEU A 14 2.71 13.31 -10.75
C LEU A 14 1.53 13.88 -9.94
N TRP A 15 1.70 13.93 -8.63
CA TRP A 15 0.80 14.56 -7.68
C TRP A 15 1.50 15.71 -6.95
N TRP A 16 0.85 16.86 -6.85
CA TRP A 16 1.33 18.00 -6.07
C TRP A 16 0.74 17.98 -4.67
N ARG A 17 1.59 17.80 -3.66
CA ARG A 17 1.21 17.90 -2.24
C ARG A 17 1.16 19.37 -1.84
N VAL A 18 0.02 19.82 -1.32
CA VAL A 18 -0.26 21.19 -0.91
C VAL A 18 -0.74 21.20 0.54
N ALA A 19 -0.16 22.07 1.37
CA ALA A 19 -0.66 22.33 2.72
C ALA A 19 -1.76 23.39 2.70
N ILE A 20 -2.91 23.10 3.29
CA ILE A 20 -4.04 24.02 3.45
C ILE A 20 -4.03 24.52 4.90
N ILE A 21 -3.62 25.77 5.10
CA ILE A 21 -3.48 26.40 6.41
C ILE A 21 -4.58 27.46 6.60
N PRO A 22 -5.49 27.31 7.57
CA PRO A 22 -6.53 28.29 7.83
C PRO A 22 -5.94 29.62 8.32
N ARG A 23 -6.41 30.74 7.75
CA ARG A 23 -5.93 32.09 8.15
C ARG A 23 -6.28 32.49 9.58
N SER A 24 -7.36 31.93 10.14
CA SER A 24 -7.84 32.24 11.48
C SER A 24 -7.02 31.59 12.60
N GLY A 25 -6.04 30.72 12.28
CA GLY A 25 -5.27 29.96 13.27
C GLY A 25 -6.09 28.94 14.07
N SER A 26 -7.37 28.78 13.74
CA SER A 26 -8.35 28.02 14.53
C SER A 26 -8.74 26.67 13.92
N GLY A 27 -8.05 26.22 12.87
CA GLY A 27 -8.42 25.00 12.15
C GLY A 27 -7.27 24.03 11.99
N LEU A 28 -7.60 22.75 11.86
CA LEU A 28 -6.67 21.68 11.52
C LEU A 28 -6.04 21.97 10.16
N ALA A 29 -4.71 21.91 10.08
CA ALA A 29 -4.01 21.97 8.81
C ALA A 29 -4.38 20.73 7.99
N LYS A 30 -4.89 20.93 6.77
CA LYS A 30 -5.22 19.82 5.86
C LYS A 30 -4.11 19.65 4.84
N ILE A 31 -3.97 18.45 4.30
CA ILE A 31 -3.07 18.16 3.19
C ILE A 31 -3.92 17.83 1.97
N ALA A 32 -3.63 18.45 0.83
CA ALA A 32 -4.23 18.09 -0.44
C ALA A 32 -3.18 17.52 -1.39
N PHE A 33 -3.59 16.58 -2.23
CA PHE A 33 -2.82 16.07 -3.35
C PHE A 33 -3.58 16.37 -4.63
N VAL A 34 -2.91 16.98 -5.61
CA VAL A 34 -3.49 17.37 -6.90
C VAL A 34 -2.79 16.63 -8.02
N ASN A 35 -3.50 15.77 -8.75
CA ASN A 35 -2.94 15.08 -9.91
C ASN A 35 -2.65 16.11 -11.01
N ALA A 36 -1.41 16.11 -11.52
CA ALA A 36 -0.94 17.09 -12.49
C ALA A 36 -1.65 16.97 -13.85
N GLU A 37 -2.06 15.77 -14.23
CA GLU A 37 -2.70 15.47 -15.51
C GLU A 37 -4.22 15.60 -15.42
N THR A 38 -4.84 14.87 -14.49
CA THR A 38 -6.32 14.74 -14.41
C THR A 38 -6.99 15.89 -13.65
N LYS A 39 -6.22 16.67 -12.89
CA LYS A 39 -6.70 17.70 -11.96
C LYS A 39 -7.55 17.16 -10.81
N GLU A 40 -7.54 15.85 -10.59
CA GLU A 40 -8.16 15.24 -9.41
C GLU A 40 -7.54 15.81 -8.13
N VAL A 41 -8.38 16.12 -7.14
CA VAL A 41 -7.95 16.65 -5.84
C VAL A 41 -8.39 15.70 -4.74
N LYS A 42 -7.43 15.22 -3.95
CA LYS A 42 -7.68 14.42 -2.73
C LYS A 42 -7.27 15.24 -1.51
N ILE A 43 -8.19 15.43 -0.55
CA ILE A 43 -7.96 16.23 0.66
C ILE A 43 -8.02 15.32 1.88
N PHE A 44 -7.05 15.48 2.77
CA PHE A 44 -6.83 14.64 3.95
C PHE A 44 -6.82 15.46 5.22
N GLU A 45 -7.40 14.89 6.27
CA GLU A 45 -7.49 15.50 7.61
C GLU A 45 -6.58 14.82 8.64
N SER A 46 -6.04 13.64 8.32
CA SER A 46 -5.16 12.87 9.20
C SER A 46 -3.85 12.46 8.49
N GLU A 47 -2.77 12.29 9.28
CA GLU A 47 -1.51 11.75 8.76
C GLU A 47 -1.64 10.29 8.32
N GLU A 48 -2.52 9.52 8.97
CA GLU A 48 -2.79 8.12 8.66
C GLU A 48 -3.38 7.98 7.26
N ASP A 49 -4.35 8.83 6.89
CA ASP A 49 -4.93 8.81 5.54
C ASP A 49 -3.94 9.27 4.47
N VAL A 50 -3.07 10.24 4.80
CA VAL A 50 -1.98 10.65 3.90
C VAL A 50 -1.02 9.49 3.69
N ARG A 51 -0.63 8.79 4.76
CA ARG A 51 0.24 7.61 4.67
C ARG A 51 -0.42 6.51 3.84
N ALA A 52 -1.70 6.23 4.07
CA ALA A 52 -2.45 5.26 3.29
C ALA A 52 -2.52 5.64 1.80
N PHE A 53 -2.76 6.91 1.49
CA PHE A 53 -2.76 7.39 0.11
C PHE A 53 -1.39 7.27 -0.56
N LEU A 54 -0.32 7.58 0.16
CA LEU A 54 1.05 7.49 -0.36
C LEU A 54 1.49 6.04 -0.59
N LEU A 55 1.09 5.13 0.29
CA LEU A 55 1.45 3.71 0.19
C LEU A 55 0.56 2.94 -0.80
N TYR A 56 -0.73 3.28 -0.87
CA TYR A 56 -1.74 2.48 -1.55
C TYR A 56 -2.40 3.19 -2.74
N GLY A 57 -2.12 4.47 -2.96
CA GLY A 57 -2.71 5.28 -4.05
C GLY A 57 -4.18 5.64 -3.85
N GLN A 58 -4.79 5.29 -2.71
CA GLN A 58 -6.23 5.38 -2.49
C GLN A 58 -6.59 5.97 -1.12
N VAL A 59 -7.76 6.61 -1.03
CA VAL A 59 -8.33 7.17 0.21
C VAL A 59 -9.42 6.23 0.71
N GLY A 60 -9.38 5.84 1.99
CA GLY A 60 -10.43 5.01 2.59
C GLY A 60 -10.49 3.57 2.09
N ALA A 61 -9.42 3.07 1.47
CA ALA A 61 -9.32 1.68 1.06
C ALA A 61 -9.55 0.77 2.29
N LYS A 62 -10.53 -0.13 2.21
CA LYS A 62 -10.76 -1.11 3.27
C LYS A 62 -9.58 -2.07 3.29
N VAL A 63 -8.67 -1.81 4.21
CA VAL A 63 -7.55 -2.71 4.47
C VAL A 63 -8.07 -3.93 5.21
N GLN A 64 -7.99 -5.09 4.57
CA GLN A 64 -8.18 -6.37 5.23
C GLN A 64 -6.85 -6.86 5.78
N GLU A 65 -6.81 -7.21 7.05
CA GLU A 65 -5.65 -7.82 7.68
C GLU A 65 -5.83 -9.34 7.79
N ILE A 66 -4.85 -10.06 7.25
CA ILE A 66 -4.70 -11.51 7.40
C ILE A 66 -3.49 -11.75 8.28
N SER A 67 -3.69 -12.39 9.43
CA SER A 67 -2.59 -12.79 10.32
C SER A 67 -2.60 -14.29 10.55
N GLY A 68 -1.42 -14.91 10.55
CA GLY A 68 -1.31 -16.33 10.82
C GLY A 68 0.11 -16.86 10.67
N ILE A 69 0.24 -18.18 10.81
CA ILE A 69 1.48 -18.91 10.57
C ILE A 69 1.46 -19.40 9.12
N VAL A 70 2.57 -19.21 8.41
CA VAL A 70 2.77 -19.77 7.06
C VAL A 70 2.88 -21.29 7.17
N LYS A 71 1.94 -22.00 6.54
CA LYS A 71 1.88 -23.46 6.49
C LYS A 71 2.44 -24.07 5.21
N GLY A 72 2.64 -23.26 4.18
CA GLY A 72 3.12 -23.71 2.88
C GLY A 72 3.29 -22.55 1.91
N ILE A 73 4.32 -22.64 1.07
CA ILE A 73 4.60 -21.67 0.01
C ILE A 73 4.89 -22.45 -1.27
N TYR A 74 4.09 -22.22 -2.30
CA TYR A 74 4.24 -22.85 -3.60
C TYR A 74 4.42 -21.78 -4.67
N SER A 75 5.16 -22.09 -5.72
CA SER A 75 5.31 -21.22 -6.88
C SER A 75 5.13 -21.99 -8.17
N TYR A 76 4.64 -21.29 -9.20
CA TYR A 76 4.54 -21.80 -10.55
C TYR A 76 4.69 -20.65 -11.55
N ILE A 77 5.05 -20.99 -12.79
CA ILE A 77 5.16 -20.02 -13.88
C ILE A 77 4.01 -20.25 -14.86
N LYS A 78 3.31 -19.18 -15.21
CA LYS A 78 2.25 -19.18 -16.23
C LYS A 78 2.43 -17.95 -17.11
N ASP A 79 2.47 -18.14 -18.42
CA ASP A 79 2.61 -17.06 -19.41
C ASP A 79 3.83 -16.13 -19.15
N GLY A 80 4.94 -16.72 -18.70
CA GLY A 80 6.19 -15.99 -18.39
C GLY A 80 6.17 -15.20 -17.08
N ASN A 81 5.08 -15.26 -16.32
CA ASN A 81 4.89 -14.58 -15.05
C ASN A 81 4.93 -15.57 -13.89
N THR A 82 5.60 -15.20 -12.80
CA THR A 82 5.68 -16.02 -11.59
C THR A 82 4.44 -15.80 -10.74
N HIS A 83 3.85 -16.89 -10.28
CA HIS A 83 2.73 -16.91 -9.36
C HIS A 83 3.11 -17.64 -8.08
N TRP A 84 2.55 -17.22 -6.96
CA TRP A 84 2.70 -17.88 -5.67
C TRP A 84 1.36 -18.26 -5.06
N ILE A 85 1.37 -19.34 -4.28
CA ILE A 85 0.26 -19.76 -3.43
C ILE A 85 0.83 -19.86 -2.01
N ILE A 86 0.32 -19.04 -1.10
CA ILE A 86 0.76 -19.01 0.30
C ILE A 86 -0.39 -19.47 1.19
N LEU A 87 -0.15 -20.49 2.00
CA LEU A 87 -1.10 -20.96 3.01
C LEU A 87 -0.79 -20.26 4.32
N VAL A 88 -1.69 -19.41 4.81
CA VAL A 88 -1.55 -18.68 6.08
C VAL A 88 -2.70 -19.07 7.01
N GLY A 89 -2.41 -19.81 8.08
CA GLY A 89 -3.45 -20.34 8.96
C GLY A 89 -4.44 -21.24 8.21
N ASN A 90 -5.69 -20.79 8.07
CA ASN A 90 -6.73 -21.50 7.29
C ASN A 90 -7.07 -20.78 5.97
N GLN A 91 -6.27 -19.78 5.60
CA GLN A 91 -6.47 -18.98 4.39
C GLN A 91 -5.44 -19.34 3.33
N THR A 92 -5.85 -19.24 2.07
CA THR A 92 -4.99 -19.42 0.90
C THR A 92 -4.91 -18.10 0.17
N ILE A 93 -3.70 -17.64 -0.10
CA ILE A 93 -3.41 -16.36 -0.73
C ILE A 93 -2.75 -16.65 -2.07
N TYR A 94 -3.29 -16.06 -3.14
CA TYR A 94 -2.77 -16.18 -4.50
C TYR A 94 -2.10 -14.88 -4.89
N LEU A 95 -0.89 -14.99 -5.45
CA LEU A 95 -0.08 -13.85 -5.84
C LEU A 95 0.45 -13.99 -7.24
N SER A 96 0.68 -12.84 -7.85
CA SER A 96 1.26 -12.71 -9.18
C SER A 96 2.36 -11.65 -9.16
N ALA A 97 3.51 -11.92 -9.77
CA ALA A 97 4.62 -10.97 -9.78
C ALA A 97 4.23 -9.65 -10.46
N ASN A 98 3.38 -9.70 -11.49
CA ASN A 98 2.85 -8.52 -12.18
C ASN A 98 1.97 -7.61 -11.30
N GLU A 99 1.49 -8.09 -10.16
CA GLU A 99 0.61 -7.35 -9.25
C GLU A 99 1.34 -6.87 -7.98
N LEU A 100 2.63 -7.21 -7.85
CA LEU A 100 3.44 -6.90 -6.68
C LEU A 100 4.53 -5.87 -7.02
N SER A 101 4.85 -5.02 -6.05
CA SER A 101 6.08 -4.23 -6.10
C SER A 101 7.31 -5.10 -5.89
N ASP A 102 8.48 -4.63 -6.33
CA ASP A 102 9.76 -5.33 -6.12
C ASP A 102 10.03 -5.65 -4.64
N GLU A 103 9.64 -4.74 -3.73
CA GLU A 103 9.75 -4.96 -2.28
C GLU A 103 8.88 -6.14 -1.82
N LEU A 104 7.63 -6.20 -2.30
CA LEU A 104 6.71 -7.29 -1.95
C LEU A 104 7.16 -8.62 -2.57
N ILE A 105 7.70 -8.60 -3.79
CA ILE A 105 8.31 -9.79 -4.41
C ILE A 105 9.45 -10.30 -3.53
N TYR A 106 10.36 -9.42 -3.09
CA TYR A 106 11.45 -9.81 -2.19
C TYR A 106 10.92 -10.43 -0.88
N LYS A 107 9.91 -9.82 -0.27
CA LYS A 107 9.28 -10.34 0.95
C LYS A 107 8.67 -11.73 0.75
N VAL A 108 8.02 -11.99 -0.39
CA VAL A 108 7.50 -13.31 -0.75
C VAL A 108 8.63 -14.33 -0.91
N LEU A 109 9.76 -13.95 -1.52
CA LEU A 109 10.88 -14.87 -1.77
C LEU A 109 11.61 -15.29 -0.48
N ILE A 110 11.61 -14.46 0.55
CA ILE A 110 12.29 -14.77 1.82
C ILE A 110 11.39 -15.44 2.85
N LEU A 111 10.08 -15.49 2.62
CA LEU A 111 9.10 -16.14 3.49
C LEU A 111 9.39 -17.64 3.61
N LYS A 112 9.14 -18.19 4.79
CA LYS A 112 9.34 -19.61 5.11
C LYS A 112 8.14 -20.18 5.85
N GLU A 113 7.97 -21.49 5.72
CA GLU A 113 7.03 -22.21 6.58
C GLU A 113 7.41 -22.04 8.06
N GLY A 114 6.41 -21.81 8.90
CA GLY A 114 6.59 -21.48 10.31
C GLY A 114 6.65 -19.98 10.61
N ASP A 115 6.89 -19.13 9.62
CA ASP A 115 6.91 -17.67 9.82
C ASP A 115 5.53 -17.18 10.28
N LYS A 116 5.53 -16.29 11.28
CA LYS A 116 4.33 -15.57 11.70
C LYS A 116 4.22 -14.31 10.86
N VAL A 117 3.13 -14.16 10.12
CA VAL A 117 2.95 -13.06 9.18
C VAL A 117 1.70 -12.25 9.47
N MET A 118 1.74 -10.99 9.06
CA MET A 118 0.59 -10.13 8.88
C MET A 118 0.62 -9.60 7.44
N ILE A 119 -0.48 -9.77 6.73
CA ILE A 119 -0.64 -9.41 5.33
C ILE A 119 -1.80 -8.43 5.23
N LYS A 120 -1.58 -7.29 4.60
CA LYS A 120 -2.63 -6.32 4.31
C LYS A 120 -3.04 -6.41 2.85
N LEU A 121 -4.35 -6.47 2.64
CA LEU A 121 -4.97 -6.38 1.33
C LEU A 121 -5.78 -5.09 1.23
N SER A 122 -5.65 -4.41 0.10
CA SER A 122 -6.50 -3.29 -0.29
C SER A 122 -7.12 -3.64 -1.64
N GLU A 123 -8.46 -3.66 -1.71
CA GLU A 123 -9.19 -4.05 -2.94
C GLU A 123 -8.66 -5.36 -3.55
N GLU A 124 -8.50 -6.39 -2.70
CA GLU A 124 -7.98 -7.73 -3.08
C GLU A 124 -6.50 -7.77 -3.51
N ARG A 125 -5.79 -6.64 -3.55
CA ARG A 125 -4.34 -6.58 -3.82
C ARG A 125 -3.53 -6.58 -2.54
N ILE A 126 -2.45 -7.35 -2.50
CA ILE A 126 -1.49 -7.25 -1.39
C ILE A 126 -0.77 -5.91 -1.48
N VAL A 127 -0.77 -5.21 -0.36
CA VAL A 127 -0.07 -3.93 -0.21
C VAL A 127 1.02 -3.97 0.85
N GLU A 128 0.94 -4.93 1.79
CA GLU A 128 1.96 -5.09 2.83
C GLU A 128 2.07 -6.55 3.25
N ILE A 129 3.32 -6.99 3.46
CA ILE A 129 3.66 -8.23 4.13
C ILE A 129 4.63 -7.86 5.26
N GLU A 130 4.28 -8.23 6.49
CA GLU A 130 5.16 -8.14 7.66
C GLU A 130 5.42 -9.55 8.19
N VAL A 131 6.70 -9.88 8.34
CA VAL A 131 7.13 -11.09 9.06
C VAL A 131 7.45 -10.68 10.49
N LYS A 132 6.74 -11.25 11.46
CA LYS A 132 7.00 -11.02 12.89
C LYS A 132 8.03 -12.05 13.35
N GLU A 133 9.15 -11.56 13.87
CA GLU A 133 10.10 -12.41 14.57
C GLU A 133 9.39 -13.09 15.76
N GLY A 134 9.57 -14.40 15.86
CA GLY A 134 9.01 -15.25 16.92
C GLY A 134 9.91 -15.31 18.15
#